data_AF-A0A7L9CTS5-F1
#
_entry.id   AF-A0A7L9CTS5-F1
#
_cell.length_a   1.000
_cell.length_b   1.000
_cell.length_c   1.000
_cell.angle_alpha   90.00
_cell.angle_beta   90.00
_cell.angle_gamma   90.00
#
_symmetry.space_group_name_H-M   'P 1'
#
loop_
_entity.id
_entity.type
_entity.pdbx_description
1 polymer ?
#
loop_
_entity_poly.entity_id
_entity_poly.type
_entity_poly.pdbx_seq_one_letter_code
_entity_poly.pdbx_strand_id
1 'polypeptide(L)' 'MPQLAPQPWFFIILSTWVVLLFFATMKTSKFTFLSDPSNLAFKNMNTPWAWPWL' A
#
# COMPACT_ATOMS: atom_id res chain seq x y z
N MET A 1 0.75 -10.72 -41.43
CA MET A 1 1.52 -10.41 -40.21
C MET A 1 1.15 -11.45 -39.15
N PRO A 2 2.11 -12.08 -38.46
CA PRO A 2 1.83 -13.19 -37.53
C PRO A 2 1.01 -12.80 -36.29
N GLN A 3 0.94 -11.51 -35.94
CA GLN A 3 0.12 -10.99 -34.82
C GLN A 3 -1.39 -10.97 -35.11
N LEU A 4 -1.79 -11.04 -36.39
CA LEU A 4 -3.21 -11.07 -36.81
C LEU A 4 -3.83 -12.48 -36.74
N ALA A 5 -3.04 -13.51 -36.42
CA ALA A 5 -3.56 -14.87 -36.24
C ALA A 5 -4.41 -14.90 -34.96
N PRO A 6 -5.73 -15.19 -35.04
CA PRO A 6 -6.65 -15.10 -33.89
C PRO A 6 -6.38 -16.16 -32.81
N GLN A 7 -5.68 -17.25 -33.15
CA GLN A 7 -5.18 -18.21 -32.18
C GLN A 7 -3.73 -17.89 -31.79
N PRO A 8 -3.37 -17.84 -30.49
CA PRO A 8 -4.18 -18.09 -29.30
C PRO A 8 -4.39 -16.81 -28.45
N TRP A 9 -5.09 -15.81 -29.00
CA TRP A 9 -5.31 -14.52 -28.30
C TRP A 9 -5.99 -14.66 -26.93
N PHE A 10 -6.97 -15.57 -26.82
CA PHE A 10 -7.66 -15.82 -25.56
C PHE A 10 -6.70 -16.28 -24.45
N PHE A 11 -5.76 -17.18 -24.78
CA PHE A 11 -4.79 -17.68 -23.82
C PHE A 11 -3.80 -16.59 -23.40
N ILE A 12 -3.34 -15.76 -24.36
CA ILE A 12 -2.44 -14.64 -24.09
C ILE A 12 -3.11 -13.65 -23.14
N ILE A 13 -4.33 -13.22 -23.45
CA ILE A 13 -5.10 -12.27 -22.62
C ILE A 13 -5.31 -12.86 -21.23
N LEU A 14 -5.77 -14.11 -21.12
CA LEU A 14 -6.05 -14.75 -19.84
C LEU A 14 -4.79 -14.88 -18.98
N SER A 15 -3.66 -15.30 -19.57
CA SER A 15 -2.37 -15.38 -18.88
C SER A 15 -1.91 -14.00 -18.40
N THR A 16 -2.00 -12.97 -19.25
CA THR A 16 -1.64 -11.60 -18.88
C THR A 16 -2.49 -11.08 -17.72
N TRP A 17 -3.80 -11.30 -17.74
CA TRP A 17 -4.69 -10.88 -16.64
C TRP A 17 -4.39 -11.59 -15.32
N VAL A 18 -4.12 -12.90 -15.35
CA VAL A 18 -3.75 -13.66 -14.15
C VAL A 18 -2.45 -13.12 -13.52
N VAL A 19 -1.43 -12.88 -14.35
CA VAL A 19 -0.16 -12.31 -13.88
C VAL A 19 -0.39 -10.92 -13.29
N LEU A 20 -1.11 -10.03 -13.98
CA LEU A 20 -1.36 -8.67 -13.49
C LEU A 20 -2.13 -8.67 -12.16
N LEU A 21 -3.16 -9.49 -12.01
CA LEU A 21 -3.93 -9.59 -10.77
C LEU A 21 -3.09 -10.14 -9.62
N PHE A 22 -2.26 -11.15 -9.88
CA PHE A 22 -1.37 -11.70 -8.87
C PHE A 22 -0.35 -10.67 -8.38
N PHE A 23 0.29 -9.94 -9.30
CA PHE A 23 1.23 -8.88 -8.93
C PHE A 23 0.54 -7.70 -8.24
N ALA A 24 -0.64 -7.30 -8.70
CA ALA A 24 -1.40 -6.20 -8.10
C ALA A 24 -1.79 -6.52 -6.65
N THR A 25 -2.37 -7.69 -6.41
CA THR A 25 -2.80 -8.13 -5.07
C THR A 25 -1.63 -8.27 -4.09
N MET A 26 -0.49 -8.81 -4.53
CA MET A 26 0.71 -8.89 -3.71
C MET A 26 1.22 -7.51 -3.28
N LYS A 27 1.16 -6.52 -4.18
CA LYS A 27 1.61 -5.15 -3.90
C LYS A 27 0.64 -4.39 -3.00
N THR A 28 -0.65 -4.56 -3.20
CA THR A 28 -1.69 -3.83 -2.43
C THR A 28 -1.96 -4.46 -1.07
N SER A 29 -1.73 -5.77 -0.89
CA SER A 29 -1.95 -6.44 0.41
C SER A 29 -1.02 -5.94 1.52
N LYS A 30 0.13 -5.34 1.18
CA LYS A 30 1.04 -4.73 2.15
C LYS A 30 0.67 -3.28 2.50
N PHE A 31 -0.48 -2.80 2.03
CA PHE A 31 -0.93 -1.45 2.33
C PHE A 31 -1.39 -1.38 3.80
N THR A 32 -0.48 -0.94 4.67
CA THR A 32 -0.84 -0.52 6.02
C THR A 32 -1.53 0.83 5.92
N PHE A 33 -2.84 0.86 6.15
CA PHE A 33 -3.52 2.14 6.40
C PHE A 33 -2.89 2.76 7.64
N LEU A 34 -2.22 3.91 7.48
CA LEU A 34 -1.92 4.75 8.63
C LEU A 34 -3.28 5.16 9.19
N SER A 35 -3.67 4.57 10.32
CA SER A 35 -4.73 5.14 11.16
C SER A 35 -4.33 6.59 11.42
N ASP A 36 -5.25 7.52 11.15
CA ASP A 36 -5.06 8.95 11.30
C ASP A 36 -4.23 9.28 12.56
N PRO A 37 -3.28 10.24 12.49
CA PRO A 37 -2.67 10.80 13.69
C PRO A 37 -3.67 11.69 14.45
N SER A 38 -4.96 11.34 14.47
CA SER A 38 -5.98 12.05 15.22
C SER A 38 -6.12 11.40 16.59
N ASN A 39 -5.77 12.16 17.64
CA ASN A 39 -5.72 11.78 19.04
C ASN A 39 -4.49 10.97 19.50
N LEU A 40 -3.28 11.37 19.08
CA LEU A 40 -2.34 11.67 20.16
C LEU A 40 -2.95 12.88 20.87
N ALA A 41 -3.80 12.60 21.87
CA ALA A 41 -4.13 13.60 22.86
C ALA A 41 -2.77 14.06 23.37
N PHE A 42 -2.33 15.23 22.89
CA PHE A 42 -1.35 16.04 23.59
C PHE A 42 -2.04 16.35 24.91
N LYS A 43 -2.03 15.37 25.81
CA LYS A 43 -2.26 15.56 27.22
C LYS A 43 -1.15 16.52 27.55
N ASN A 44 -1.54 17.77 27.67
CA ASN A 44 -0.72 18.90 27.99
C ASN A 44 -0.02 18.56 29.32
N MET A 45 1.09 17.83 29.22
CA MET A 45 1.97 17.58 30.34
C MET A 45 2.74 18.88 30.48
N ASN A 46 2.07 19.87 31.05
CA ASN A 46 2.69 20.99 31.73
C ASN A 46 3.45 20.42 32.93
N THR A 47 4.52 19.67 32.67
CA THR A 47 5.58 19.48 33.64
C THR A 47 6.47 20.71 33.50
N PRO A 48 6.51 21.62 34.49
CA PRO A 48 7.51 22.67 34.46
C PRO A 48 8.88 21.98 34.48
N TRP A 49 9.70 22.27 33.48
CA TRP A 49 11.08 21.80 33.44
C TRP A 49 11.79 22.36 34.67
N ALA A 50 11.97 21.52 35.69
CA ALA A 50 12.81 21.85 36.83
C ALA A 50 14.26 21.85 36.33
N TRP A 51 14.77 23.04 36.01
CA TRP A 51 16.18 23.23 35.67
C TRP A 51 17.04 22.65 36.81
N PRO A 52 18.06 21.81 36.55
CA PRO A 52 18.84 21.17 37.62
C PRO A 52 19.77 22.08 38.44
N TRP A 53 19.61 23.40 38.36
CA TRP A 53 20.50 24.37 39.03
C TRP A 53 19.81 25.16 40.15
N LEU A 54 18.75 24.61 40.75
CA LEU A 54 18.17 25.11 41.99
C LEU A 54 18.60 24.24 43.17
#